data_AF-D9Y167-F1
#
_entry.id   AF-D9Y167-F1
#
_cell.length_a   1.000
_cell.length_b   1.000
_cell.length_c   1.000
_cell.angle_alpha   90.00
_cell.angle_beta   90.00
_cell.angle_gamma   90.00
#
_symmetry.space_group_name_H-M   'P 1'
#
loop_
_entity.id
_entity.type
_entity.pdbx_description
1 polymer ?
#
loop_
_entity_poly.entity_id
_entity_poly.type
_entity_poly.pdbx_seq_one_letter_code
_entity_poly.pdbx_strand_id
1 'polypeptide(L)' 'MPPELGALPAGCAFAARCDRATGDCAVLPPLTDSVACHHPVPAAAPEDLRA' A
#
# COMPACT_ATOMS: atom_id res chain seq x y z
N MET A 1 13.28 16.14 -19.83
CA MET A 1 13.28 15.44 -18.54
C MET A 1 11.89 14.84 -18.33
N PRO A 2 11.77 13.52 -18.08
CA PRO A 2 10.52 12.96 -17.59
C PRO A 2 10.25 13.50 -16.17
N PRO A 3 8.98 13.65 -15.76
CA PRO A 3 8.66 14.12 -14.40
C PRO A 3 9.20 13.15 -13.33
N GLU A 4 9.67 13.71 -12.22
CA GLU A 4 10.25 12.96 -11.10
C GLU A 4 9.20 12.04 -10.45
N LEU A 5 9.31 10.72 -10.69
CA LEU A 5 8.42 9.71 -10.11
C LEU A 5 8.72 9.41 -8.63
N GLY A 6 9.73 10.07 -8.04
CA GLY A 6 10.23 9.78 -6.69
C GLY A 6 9.53 10.53 -5.55
N ALA A 7 8.70 11.55 -5.84
CA ALA A 7 8.10 12.41 -4.82
C ALA A 7 6.79 11.83 -4.26
N LEU A 8 6.86 10.63 -3.69
CA LEU A 8 5.73 10.05 -2.96
C LEU A 8 5.50 10.81 -1.63
N PRO A 9 4.24 10.91 -1.17
CA PRO A 9 3.95 11.47 0.15
C PRO A 9 4.56 10.60 1.25
N ALA A 10 4.81 11.21 2.41
CA ALA A 10 5.19 10.45 3.59
C ALA A 10 4.07 9.45 3.98
N GLY A 11 4.46 8.28 4.49
CA GLY A 11 3.51 7.22 4.87
C GLY A 11 2.95 6.46 3.67
N CYS A 12 1.68 6.05 3.76
CA CYS A 12 1.01 5.31 2.69
C CYS A 12 0.64 6.23 1.51
N ALA A 13 1.23 5.98 0.34
CA ALA A 13 0.94 6.73 -0.89
C ALA A 13 -0.53 6.72 -1.34
N PHE A 14 -1.31 5.75 -0.83
CA PHE A 14 -2.72 5.57 -1.16
C PHE A 14 -3.67 6.24 -0.17
N ALA A 15 -3.19 6.75 0.97
CA ALA A 15 -4.05 7.25 2.05
C ALA A 15 -5.05 8.32 1.56
N ALA A 16 -4.62 9.24 0.69
CA ALA A 16 -5.46 10.31 0.15
C ALA A 16 -6.63 9.83 -0.74
N ARG A 17 -6.63 8.56 -1.16
CA ARG A 17 -7.64 7.96 -2.06
C ARG A 17 -8.20 6.63 -1.55
N CYS A 18 -7.88 6.24 -0.32
CA CYS A 18 -8.27 4.96 0.24
C CYS A 18 -9.47 5.16 1.17
N ASP A 19 -10.60 4.53 0.87
CA ASP A 19 -11.82 4.64 1.69
C ASP A 19 -11.67 4.04 3.10
N ARG A 20 -10.63 3.22 3.33
CA ARG A 20 -10.34 2.59 4.62
C ARG A 20 -9.32 3.36 5.45
N ALA A 21 -8.73 4.43 4.93
CA ALA A 21 -7.60 5.12 5.56
C ALA A 21 -7.90 5.54 7.01
N THR A 22 -6.98 5.21 7.91
CA THR A 22 -6.96 5.66 9.31
C THR A 22 -5.73 6.53 9.57
N GLY A 23 -5.64 7.10 10.78
CA GLY A 23 -4.46 7.87 11.20
C GLY A 23 -3.14 7.07 11.12
N ASP A 24 -3.21 5.75 11.27
CA ASP A 24 -2.04 4.86 11.20
C ASP A 24 -1.38 4.88 9.80
N CYS A 25 -2.15 5.19 8.75
CA CYS A 25 -1.65 5.30 7.38
C CYS A 25 -0.64 6.45 7.17
N ALA A 26 -0.47 7.35 8.14
CA ALA A 26 0.59 8.35 8.14
C ALA A 26 2.00 7.71 8.25
N VAL A 27 2.09 6.45 8.66
CA VAL A 27 3.32 5.65 8.70
C VAL A 27 3.18 4.45 7.76
N LEU A 28 4.27 4.05 7.12
CA LEU A 28 4.29 2.86 6.27
C LEU A 28 4.37 1.60 7.15
N PRO A 29 3.40 0.66 7.04
CA PRO A 29 3.49 -0.62 7.74
C PRO A 29 4.58 -1.52 7.13
N PRO A 30 5.01 -2.57 7.84
CA PRO A 30 5.85 -3.60 7.25
C PRO A 30 5.12 -4.29 6.07
N LEU A 31 5.90 -4.81 5.12
CA LEU A 31 5.39 -5.64 4.04
C LEU A 31 5.05 -7.04 4.58
N THR A 32 3.80 -7.46 4.44
CA THR A 32 3.30 -8.77 4.87
C THR A 32 2.48 -9.40 3.73
N ASP A 33 2.75 -10.65 3.36
CA ASP A 33 2.02 -11.35 2.30
C ASP A 33 1.90 -10.52 1.00
N SER A 34 3.02 -9.92 0.58
CA SER A 34 3.12 -9.03 -0.59
C SER A 34 2.38 -7.69 -0.49
N VAL A 35 1.84 -7.32 0.68
CA VAL A 35 1.07 -6.09 0.90
C VAL A 35 1.58 -5.30 2.12
N ALA A 36 1.76 -3.99 1.97
CA ALA A 36 2.07 -3.07 3.07
C ALA A 36 0.80 -2.28 3.44
N CYS A 37 -0.15 -2.92 4.13
CA CYS A 37 -1.45 -2.35 4.51
C CYS A 37 -1.69 -2.52 6.02
N HIS A 38 -2.18 -1.48 6.69
CA HIS A 38 -2.56 -1.54 8.11
C HIS A 38 -3.88 -2.28 8.34
N HIS A 39 -4.70 -2.41 7.30
CA HIS A 39 -5.96 -3.13 7.39
C HIS A 39 -5.74 -4.62 7.17
N PRO A 40 -6.44 -5.49 7.92
CA PRO A 40 -6.42 -6.93 7.67
C PRO A 40 -6.82 -7.19 6.22
N VAL A 41 -5.87 -7.70 5.44
CA VAL A 41 -6.15 -8.25 4.11
C VAL A 41 -6.23 -9.76 4.30
N PRO A 42 -7.32 -10.42 3.87
CA PRO A 42 -7.33 -11.88 3.80
C PRO A 42 -6.09 -12.32 3.03
N ALA A 43 -5.36 -13.32 3.52
CA ALA A 43 -4.18 -13.84 2.85
C ALA A 43 -4.50 -14.03 1.36
N ALA A 44 -3.70 -13.41 0.50
CA ALA A 44 -3.90 -13.54 -0.93
C ALA A 44 -3.90 -15.03 -1.29
N ALA A 45 -4.89 -15.45 -2.08
CA ALA A 45 -4.80 -16.76 -2.72
C ALA A 45 -3.47 -16.85 -3.47
N PRO A 46 -2.83 -18.03 -3.55
CA PRO A 46 -1.53 -18.17 -4.20
C PRO A 46 -1.54 -17.53 -5.59
N GLU A 47 -0.41 -16.90 -5.96
CA GLU A 47 -0.18 -16.18 -7.22
C GLU A 47 -0.19 -17.09 -8.47
N ASP A 48 -0.97 -18.16 -8.47
CA ASP A 48 -1.13 -19.08 -9.60
C ASP A 48 -2.13 -18.53 -10.67
N LEU A 49 -2.71 -17.35 -10.44
CA LEU A 49 -3.73 -16.75 -11.32
C LEU A 49 -3.22 -15.61 -12.21
N ARG A 50 -1.91 -15.36 -12.25
CA ARG A 50 -1.26 -14.42 -13.19
C ARG A 50 -0.48 -15.20 -14.25
N ALA A 51 -1.20 -15.94 -15.09
CA ALA A 51 -0.69 -16.59 -16.30
C ALA A 51 -1.38 -16.01 -17.53
#